data_AF-A0A6I7Z8Z6-F1
#
_entry.id   AF-A0A6I7Z8Z6-F1
#
_cell.length_a   1.000
_cell.length_b   1.000
_cell.length_c   1.000
_cell.angle_alpha   90.00
_cell.angle_beta   90.00
_cell.angle_gamma   90.00
#
_symmetry.space_group_name_H-M   'P 1'
#
loop_
_entity.id
_entity.type
_entity.pdbx_description
1 polymer ?
#
loop_
_entity_poly.entity_id
_entity_poly.type
_entity_poly.pdbx_seq_one_letter_code
_entity_poly.pdbx_strand_id
1 'polypeptide(L)'
;MDYSKGTIEMARLIAENCTSCQRCMKDCLFLQQYCDDPKKLFQQFLAEGLEPIVPYSCMLCGRCTVVCPLKLKLDEAFLAMRQDLIKEGLPLKQLKSVEMHQKLSTSKLFTAVNRGEEK
;
A
#
# COMPACT_ATOMS: atom_id res chain seq x y z
N MET A 1 12.82 3.63 -8.23
CA MET A 1 12.07 2.64 -7.44
C MET A 1 12.00 1.39 -8.27
N ASP A 2 12.64 0.33 -7.80
CA ASP A 2 12.62 -0.96 -8.49
C ASP A 2 11.40 -1.76 -7.99
N TYR A 3 10.36 -1.82 -8.82
CA TYR A 3 9.16 -2.60 -8.52
C TYR A 3 9.29 -4.01 -9.10
N SER A 4 8.82 -5.00 -8.34
CA SER A 4 8.86 -6.39 -8.78
C SER A 4 8.02 -6.60 -10.04
N LYS A 5 8.36 -7.63 -10.83
CA LYS A 5 7.60 -8.01 -12.04
C LYS A 5 6.12 -8.22 -11.73
N GLY A 6 5.79 -8.81 -10.58
CA GLY A 6 4.41 -9.05 -10.14
C GLY A 6 3.65 -7.74 -9.91
N THR A 7 4.27 -6.76 -9.23
CA THR A 7 3.66 -5.43 -9.03
C THR A 7 3.39 -4.73 -10.36
N ILE A 8 4.35 -4.77 -11.28
CA ILE A 8 4.19 -4.17 -12.62
C ILE A 8 3.07 -4.86 -13.41
N GLU A 9 2.97 -6.18 -13.34
CA GLU A 9 1.92 -6.94 -14.04
C GLU A 9 0.52 -6.63 -13.50
N MET A 10 0.36 -6.58 -12.17
CA MET A 10 -0.91 -6.17 -11.55
C MET A 10 -1.32 -4.76 -11.97
N ALA A 11 -0.37 -3.82 -11.97
CA ALA A 11 -0.63 -2.45 -12.39
C ALA A 11 -1.03 -2.37 -13.87
N ARG A 12 -0.35 -3.12 -14.74
CA ARG A 12 -0.67 -3.19 -16.17
C ARG A 12 -2.06 -3.75 -16.41
N LEU A 13 -2.42 -4.83 -15.73
CA LEU A 13 -3.76 -5.42 -15.79
C LEU A 13 -4.84 -4.38 -15.47
N ILE A 14 -4.64 -3.59 -14.41
CA ILE A 14 -5.59 -2.55 -14.01
C ILE A 14 -5.61 -1.40 -15.04
N ALA A 15 -4.45 -0.92 -15.47
CA ALA A 15 -4.31 0.18 -16.42
C ALA A 15 -4.95 -0.13 -17.79
N GLU A 16 -4.89 -1.37 -18.24
CA GLU A 16 -5.44 -1.80 -19.53
C GLU A 16 -6.96 -2.07 -19.46
N ASN A 17 -7.40 -2.75 -18.40
CA ASN A 17 -8.77 -3.27 -18.31
C ASN A 17 -9.74 -2.33 -17.58
N CYS A 18 -9.26 -1.38 -16.78
CA CYS A 18 -10.15 -0.43 -16.11
C CYS A 18 -10.96 0.37 -17.13
N THR A 19 -12.28 0.41 -16.92
CA THR A 19 -13.25 1.13 -17.77
C THR A 19 -13.51 2.55 -17.31
N SER A 20 -12.77 3.06 -16.31
CA SER A 20 -12.97 4.41 -15.75
C SER A 20 -14.40 4.66 -15.26
N CYS A 21 -15.05 3.62 -14.71
CA CYS A 21 -16.42 3.72 -14.21
C CYS A 21 -16.53 4.36 -12.80
N GLN A 22 -15.41 4.54 -12.11
CA GLN A 22 -15.27 5.24 -10.82
C GLN A 22 -16.12 4.72 -9.65
N ARG A 23 -16.80 3.57 -9.77
CA ARG A 23 -17.58 2.96 -8.68
C ARG A 23 -16.77 2.71 -7.41
N CYS A 24 -15.50 2.33 -7.55
CA CYS A 24 -14.60 2.11 -6.42
C CYS A 24 -14.25 3.40 -5.66
N MET A 25 -14.41 4.57 -6.28
CA MET A 25 -14.08 5.86 -5.67
C MET A 25 -15.18 6.38 -4.76
N LYS A 26 -16.45 6.02 -4.99
CA LYS A 26 -17.63 6.61 -4.31
C LYS A 26 -17.51 6.63 -2.78
N ASP A 27 -16.96 5.57 -2.18
CA ASP A 27 -16.80 5.45 -0.72
C ASP A 27 -15.35 5.09 -0.36
N CYS A 28 -14.39 5.64 -1.09
CA CYS A 28 -12.97 5.46 -0.82
C CYS A 28 -12.29 6.84 -0.75
N LEU A 29 -12.14 7.37 0.46
CA LEU A 29 -11.48 8.67 0.70
C LEU A 29 -10.06 8.72 0.13
N PHE A 30 -9.34 7.61 0.22
CA PHE A 30 -8.02 7.48 -0.40
C PHE A 30 -8.07 7.73 -1.92
N LEU A 31 -8.93 7.02 -2.65
CA LEU A 31 -9.01 7.20 -4.10
C LEU A 31 -9.51 8.61 -4.45
N GLN A 32 -10.47 9.17 -3.70
CA GLN A 32 -10.95 10.54 -3.92
C GLN A 32 -9.86 11.61 -3.72
N GLN A 33 -8.93 11.37 -2.79
CA GLN A 33 -7.89 12.35 -2.46
C GLN A 33 -6.68 12.28 -3.42
N TYR A 34 -6.31 11.09 -3.88
CA TYR A 34 -5.04 10.86 -4.59
C TYR A 34 -5.22 10.60 -6.10
N CYS A 35 -6.44 10.61 -6.60
CA CYS A 35 -6.73 10.11 -7.94
C CYS A 35 -8.06 10.65 -8.47
N ASP A 36 -8.07 11.14 -9.71
CA ASP A 36 -9.33 11.48 -10.41
C ASP A 36 -9.95 10.25 -11.10
N ASP A 37 -9.10 9.33 -11.56
CA ASP A 37 -9.52 8.10 -12.22
C ASP A 37 -8.52 6.96 -11.99
N PRO A 38 -8.96 5.77 -11.52
CA PRO A 38 -8.05 4.69 -11.21
C PRO A 38 -7.22 4.22 -12.41
N LYS A 39 -7.79 4.24 -13.63
CA LYS A 39 -7.03 3.87 -14.82
C LYS A 39 -5.83 4.79 -15.00
N LYS A 40 -6.06 6.10 -14.89
CA LYS A 40 -5.01 7.12 -15.02
C LYS A 40 -3.95 6.99 -13.93
N LEU A 41 -4.35 6.73 -12.69
CA LEU A 41 -3.41 6.53 -11.58
C LEU A 41 -2.45 5.36 -11.86
N PHE A 42 -2.97 4.23 -12.33
CA PHE A 42 -2.13 3.07 -12.66
C PHE A 42 -1.31 3.27 -13.94
N GLN A 43 -1.79 4.06 -14.91
CA GLN A 43 -0.99 4.49 -16.06
C GLN A 43 0.18 5.40 -15.64
N GLN A 44 -0.08 6.35 -14.75
CA GLN A 44 0.94 7.23 -14.18
C GLN A 44 2.00 6.40 -13.45
N PHE A 45 1.56 5.47 -12.60
CA PHE A 45 2.46 4.54 -11.91
C PHE A 45 3.41 3.81 -12.87
N LEU A 46 2.91 3.32 -14.00
CA LEU A 46 3.72 2.61 -14.99
C LEU A 46 4.69 3.52 -15.76
N ALA A 47 4.37 4.81 -15.91
CA ALA A 47 5.17 5.75 -16.67
C ALA A 47 6.29 6.38 -15.82
N GLU A 48 5.96 6.83 -14.61
CA GLU A 48 6.86 7.64 -13.77
C GLU A 48 6.92 7.17 -12.31
N GLY A 49 6.09 6.20 -11.92
CA GLY A 49 5.96 5.75 -10.53
C GLY A 49 4.96 6.59 -9.74
N LEU A 50 4.91 6.36 -8.42
CA LEU A 50 4.07 7.10 -7.49
C LEU A 50 4.89 7.48 -6.25
N GLU A 51 4.59 8.63 -5.65
CA GLU A 51 5.15 8.95 -4.34
C GLU A 51 4.74 7.90 -3.30
N PRO A 52 5.65 7.46 -2.40
CA PRO A 52 5.35 6.38 -1.45
C PRO A 52 4.11 6.62 -0.58
N ILE A 53 3.76 7.87 -0.30
CA ILE A 53 2.56 8.20 0.48
C ILE A 53 1.28 7.68 -0.20
N VAL A 54 1.23 7.62 -1.52
CA VAL A 54 0.05 7.19 -2.29
C VAL A 54 -0.29 5.72 -2.01
N PRO A 55 0.56 4.72 -2.33
CA PRO A 55 0.23 3.33 -2.04
C PRO A 55 0.04 3.08 -0.55
N TYR A 56 0.73 3.80 0.34
CA TYR A 56 0.58 3.69 1.80
C TYR A 56 -0.71 4.31 2.36
N SER A 57 -1.42 5.17 1.60
CA SER A 57 -2.69 5.77 2.03
C SER A 57 -3.91 4.86 1.83
N CYS A 58 -3.78 3.79 1.03
CA CYS A 58 -4.82 2.77 0.92
C CYS A 58 -5.08 2.07 2.28
N MET A 59 -6.32 1.73 2.61
CA MET A 59 -6.60 0.99 3.86
C MET A 59 -6.67 -0.54 3.65
N LEU A 60 -6.40 -1.02 2.44
CA LEU A 60 -6.45 -2.44 2.07
C LEU A 60 -7.80 -3.11 2.45
N CYS A 61 -8.89 -2.36 2.37
CA CYS A 61 -10.21 -2.84 2.82
C CYS A 61 -10.94 -3.73 1.80
N GLY A 62 -10.40 -3.93 0.60
CA GLY A 62 -11.00 -4.78 -0.45
C GLY A 62 -12.27 -4.26 -1.11
N ARG A 63 -12.85 -3.15 -0.66
CA ARG A 63 -14.11 -2.63 -1.19
C ARG A 63 -14.07 -2.36 -2.70
N CYS A 64 -12.94 -1.83 -3.20
CA CYS A 64 -12.74 -1.55 -4.61
C CYS A 64 -12.99 -2.78 -5.50
N THR A 65 -12.51 -3.95 -5.08
CA THR A 65 -12.70 -5.25 -5.74
C THR A 65 -14.16 -5.69 -5.71
N VAL A 66 -14.85 -5.49 -4.58
CA VAL A 66 -16.26 -5.87 -4.44
C VAL A 66 -17.15 -5.12 -5.43
N VAL A 67 -16.98 -3.80 -5.53
CA VAL A 67 -17.84 -2.93 -6.36
C VAL A 67 -17.40 -2.83 -7.83
N CYS A 68 -16.18 -3.27 -8.14
CA CYS A 68 -15.68 -3.28 -9.51
C CYS A 68 -16.43 -4.34 -10.34
N PRO A 69 -17.02 -3.98 -11.50
CA PRO A 69 -17.69 -4.95 -12.37
C PRO A 69 -16.72 -5.97 -12.97
N LEU A 70 -15.45 -5.60 -13.12
CA LEU A 70 -14.38 -6.45 -13.65
C LEU A 70 -13.54 -7.13 -12.56
N LYS A 71 -13.89 -6.94 -11.27
CA LYS A 71 -13.17 -7.49 -10.12
C LYS A 71 -11.66 -7.16 -10.10
N LEU A 72 -11.30 -5.99 -10.62
CA LEU A 72 -9.92 -5.48 -10.55
C LEU A 72 -9.54 -5.24 -9.09
N LYS A 73 -8.34 -5.71 -8.73
CA LYS A 73 -7.87 -5.77 -7.35
C LYS A 73 -6.86 -4.67 -7.03
N LEU A 74 -7.37 -3.46 -6.86
CA LEU A 74 -6.53 -2.28 -6.62
C LEU A 74 -5.80 -2.39 -5.27
N ASP A 75 -6.47 -2.92 -4.24
CA ASP A 75 -5.92 -3.14 -2.91
C ASP A 75 -4.73 -4.11 -2.93
N GLU A 76 -4.82 -5.22 -3.65
CA GLU A 76 -3.70 -6.15 -3.82
C GLU A 76 -2.51 -5.48 -4.55
N ALA A 77 -2.79 -4.67 -5.59
CA ALA A 77 -1.75 -3.93 -6.29
C ALA A 77 -1.06 -2.89 -5.39
N PHE A 78 -1.82 -2.15 -4.57
CA PHE A 78 -1.24 -1.21 -3.60
C PHE A 78 -0.46 -1.93 -2.49
N LEU A 79 -0.90 -3.10 -2.05
CA LEU A 79 -0.14 -3.93 -1.11
C LEU A 79 1.21 -4.35 -1.71
N ALA A 80 1.21 -4.82 -2.97
CA ALA A 80 2.43 -5.21 -3.67
C ALA A 80 3.41 -4.03 -3.81
N MET A 81 2.91 -2.83 -4.14
CA MET A 81 3.71 -1.61 -4.15
C MET A 81 4.35 -1.31 -2.79
N ARG A 82 3.60 -1.44 -1.68
CA ARG A 82 4.16 -1.23 -0.33
C ARG A 82 5.28 -2.20 0.00
N GLN A 83 5.11 -3.47 -0.37
CA GLN A 83 6.08 -4.54 -0.15
C GLN A 83 7.36 -4.33 -0.95
N ASP A 84 7.27 -3.75 -2.13
CA ASP A 84 8.46 -3.38 -2.91
C ASP A 84 9.13 -2.14 -2.33
N LEU A 85 8.36 -1.10 -1.99
CA LEU A 85 8.89 0.14 -1.41
C LEU A 85 9.68 -0.06 -0.11
N ILE A 86 9.24 -0.97 0.77
CA ILE A 86 9.91 -1.22 2.05
C ILE A 86 11.28 -1.92 1.89
N LYS A 87 11.55 -2.57 0.74
CA LYS A 87 12.84 -3.23 0.46
C LYS A 87 13.98 -2.22 0.31
N GLU A 88 13.67 -1.01 -0.16
CA GLU A 88 14.63 0.09 -0.29
C GLU A 88 14.85 0.85 1.04
N GLY A 89 14.21 0.41 2.13
CA GLY A 89 14.26 1.04 3.45
C GLY A 89 12.92 1.66 3.85
N LEU A 90 12.91 2.42 4.95
CA LEU A 90 11.69 3.07 5.45
C LEU A 90 11.16 4.10 4.43
N PRO A 91 10.01 3.83 3.79
CA PRO A 91 9.57 4.63 2.64
C PRO A 91 8.90 5.94 3.06
N LEU A 92 8.46 6.04 4.32
CA LEU A 92 7.84 7.22 4.89
C LEU A 92 8.69 7.77 6.04
N LYS A 93 9.19 8.99 5.89
CA LYS A 93 9.99 9.67 6.93
C LYS A 93 9.22 9.81 8.24
N GLN A 94 7.89 9.91 8.17
CA GLN A 94 6.97 10.06 9.31
C GLN A 94 6.94 8.81 10.19
N LEU A 95 7.36 7.64 9.68
CA LEU A 95 7.38 6.39 10.44
C LEU A 95 8.63 6.20 11.31
N LYS A 96 9.61 7.12 11.27
CA LYS A 96 10.84 7.03 12.08
C LYS A 96 10.57 6.96 13.58
N SER A 97 9.59 7.72 14.07
CA SER A 97 9.20 7.68 15.50
C SER A 97 8.60 6.33 15.87
N VAL A 98 7.77 5.75 14.99
CA VAL A 98 7.19 4.42 15.16
C VAL A 98 8.27 3.35 15.16
N GLU A 99 9.24 3.43 14.24
CA GLU A 99 10.38 2.52 14.20
C GLU A 99 11.19 2.58 15.50
N MET A 100 11.50 3.79 15.99
CA MET A 100 12.21 3.96 17.25
C MET A 100 11.41 3.42 18.43
N HIS A 101 10.11 3.71 18.49
CA HIS A 101 9.22 3.14 19.50
C HIS A 101 9.24 1.60 19.46
N GLN A 102 9.06 0.97 18.29
CA GLN A 102 9.10 -0.49 18.15
C GLN A 102 10.43 -1.10 18.61
N LYS A 103 11.57 -0.47 18.28
CA LYS A 103 12.91 -0.88 18.75
C LYS A 103 13.05 -0.78 20.25
N LEU A 104 12.57 0.31 20.85
CA LEU A 104 12.67 0.53 22.30
C LEU A 104 11.71 -0.35 23.09
N SER A 105 10.44 -0.44 22.68
CA SER A 105 9.39 -1.20 23.37
C SER A 105 9.61 -2.71 23.39
N THR A 106 10.53 -3.23 22.56
CA THR A 106 10.94 -4.64 22.56
C THR A 106 12.31 -4.86 23.21
N SER A 107 12.96 -3.80 23.67
CA SER A 107 14.26 -3.87 24.33
C SER A 107 14.13 -4.33 25.77
N LYS A 108 15.18 -4.96 26.31
CA LYS A 108 15.23 -5.41 27.71
C LYS A 108 15.07 -4.28 28.73
N LEU A 109 15.44 -3.05 28.38
CA LEU A 109 15.37 -1.89 29.27
C LEU A 109 13.94 -1.39 29.46
N PHE A 110 13.09 -1.51 28.44
CA PHE A 110 11.70 -1.02 28.45
C PHE A 110 10.65 -2.14 28.43
N THR A 111 11.07 -3.41 28.46
CA THR A 111 10.15 -4.55 28.52
C THR A 111 10.34 -5.32 29.82
N ALA A 112 9.32 -5.29 30.68
CA ALA A 112 9.22 -6.19 31.83
C ALA A 112 8.70 -7.57 31.36
N VAL A 113 9.50 -8.31 30.59
CA VAL A 113 9.18 -9.72 30.32
C VAL A 113 9.49 -10.49 31.60
N ASN A 114 8.47 -10.82 32.38
CA ASN A 114 8.62 -11.79 33.47
C ASN A 114 8.86 -13.15 32.82
N ARG A 115 10.12 -13.59 32.77
CA ARG A 115 10.49 -14.85 32.09
C ARG A 115 9.98 -16.10 32.81
N GLY A 116 9.43 -15.95 34.02
CA GLY A 116 9.15 -17.08 34.91
C GLY A 116 10.45 -17.78 35.30
N GLU A 117 10.46 -18.46 36.44
CA GLU A 117 11.58 -19.36 36.75
C GLU A 117 11.54 -20.53 35.76
N GLU A 118 12.65 -20.79 35.07
CA GLU A 118 12.83 -22.03 34.31
C GLU A 118 12.78 -23.19 35.34
N LYS A 119 11.72 -24.01 35.27
CA LYS A 119 11.58 -25.22 36.07
C LYS A 119 12.40 -26.36 35.51
#